data_AF-A0A7U4E8N9-F1
#
_entry.id   AF-A0A7U4E8N9-F1
#
_cell.length_a   1.000
_cell.length_b   1.000
_cell.length_c   1.000
_cell.angle_alpha   90.00
_cell.angle_beta   90.00
_cell.angle_gamma   90.00
#
_symmetry.space_group_name_H-M   'P 1'
#
loop_
_entity.id
_entity.type
_entity.pdbx_description
1 polymer ?
#
loop_
_entity_poly.entity_id
_entity_poly.type
_entity_poly.pdbx_seq_one_letter_code
_entity_poly.pdbx_strand_id
1 'polypeptide(L)'
;MKETAKSLTLHLILEKPPIGVDYGVQQGSGTGYVCVQKQRSQGEDLTFMVSLTLKSLPGELPVFTGPFAQGPPKERFVYLNIGKSAGQWDSAWSRRLKIPLRGITPEMIHWVLTDEQAVLEISVPGTAKDGSPACASVKGGEGWKVVPVGKE
;
A
#
# COMPACT_ATOMS: atom_id res chain seq x y z
N MET A 1 -11.27 -28.82 -8.31
CA MET A 1 -11.13 -28.11 -7.02
C MET A 1 -11.30 -26.63 -7.28
N LYS A 2 -12.12 -25.90 -6.49
CA LYS A 2 -12.47 -24.51 -6.76
C LYS A 2 -11.43 -23.56 -6.16
N GLU A 3 -11.01 -22.57 -6.94
CA GLU A 3 -10.25 -21.41 -6.46
C GLU A 3 -11.08 -20.66 -5.41
N THR A 4 -10.51 -20.42 -4.23
CA THR A 4 -11.10 -19.54 -3.20
C THR A 4 -10.41 -18.19 -3.25
N ALA A 5 -11.16 -17.16 -3.61
CA ALA A 5 -10.75 -15.77 -3.51
C ALA A 5 -11.19 -15.21 -2.14
N LYS A 6 -10.23 -14.71 -1.35
CA LYS A 6 -10.50 -13.98 -0.11
C LYS A 6 -10.01 -12.55 -0.26
N SER A 7 -10.76 -11.57 0.27
CA SER A 7 -10.29 -10.19 0.35
C SER A 7 -9.52 -9.97 1.63
N LEU A 8 -8.46 -9.17 1.57
CA LEU A 8 -7.68 -8.72 2.71
C LEU A 8 -7.46 -7.22 2.57
N THR A 9 -7.66 -6.46 3.64
CA THR A 9 -7.41 -5.02 3.67
C THR A 9 -6.07 -4.71 4.34
N LEU A 10 -5.30 -3.83 3.71
CA LEU A 10 -4.05 -3.28 4.22
C LEU A 10 -4.27 -1.88 4.76
N HIS A 11 -3.67 -1.55 5.90
CA HIS A 11 -3.57 -0.22 6.45
C HIS A 11 -2.16 0.34 6.18
N LEU A 12 -2.08 1.43 5.43
CA LEU A 12 -0.82 2.04 5.04
C LEU A 12 -0.71 3.40 5.72
N ILE A 13 0.37 3.64 6.45
CA ILE A 13 0.66 4.92 7.08
C ILE A 13 1.86 5.54 6.38
N LEU A 14 1.68 6.72 5.81
CA LEU A 14 2.75 7.54 5.23
C LEU A 14 3.15 8.60 6.25
N GLU A 15 4.35 8.44 6.83
CA GLU A 15 4.81 9.24 7.95
C GLU A 15 5.23 10.65 7.50
N LYS A 16 4.59 11.68 8.05
CA LYS A 16 4.92 13.10 7.89
C LYS A 16 5.46 13.48 6.48
N PRO A 17 4.70 13.26 5.40
CA PRO A 17 5.12 13.62 4.06
C PRO A 17 5.21 15.15 3.88
N PRO A 18 6.00 15.67 2.92
CA PRO A 18 6.15 17.11 2.72
C PRO A 18 4.81 17.83 2.52
N ILE A 19 4.65 18.94 3.26
CA ILE A 19 3.46 19.79 3.24
C ILE A 19 3.14 20.25 1.82
N GLY A 20 1.86 20.30 1.47
CA GLY A 20 1.41 20.86 0.20
C GLY A 20 1.52 19.90 -1.00
N VAL A 21 1.98 18.66 -0.79
CA VAL A 21 2.06 17.63 -1.83
C VAL A 21 0.84 16.70 -1.75
N ASP A 22 0.24 16.38 -2.90
CA ASP A 22 -0.84 15.38 -3.00
C ASP A 22 -0.28 13.96 -3.10
N TYR A 23 -0.93 13.06 -2.36
CA TYR A 23 -0.69 11.63 -2.34
C TYR A 23 -1.98 10.88 -2.66
N GLY A 24 -1.87 9.68 -3.24
CA GLY A 24 -3.04 8.80 -3.37
C GLY A 24 -2.67 7.42 -3.88
N VAL A 25 -3.56 6.46 -3.68
CA VAL A 25 -3.33 5.06 -4.06
C VAL A 25 -3.56 4.89 -5.55
N GLN A 26 -2.66 4.17 -6.23
CA GLN A 26 -2.84 3.83 -7.63
C GLN A 26 -3.78 2.61 -7.78
N GLN A 27 -4.91 2.81 -8.46
CA GLN A 27 -5.80 1.75 -8.91
C GLN A 27 -5.57 1.49 -10.41
N GLY A 28 -5.30 0.25 -10.78
CA GLY A 28 -4.97 -0.12 -12.16
C GLY A 28 -3.50 0.10 -12.51
N SER A 29 -3.15 -0.10 -13.77
CA SER A 29 -1.76 -0.11 -14.26
C SER A 29 -1.62 0.65 -15.59
N GLY A 30 -0.38 0.83 -16.04
CA GLY A 30 -0.09 1.52 -17.29
C GLY A 30 -0.49 3.00 -17.25
N THR A 31 -0.92 3.55 -18.38
CA THR A 31 -1.35 4.95 -18.51
C THR A 31 -2.81 5.19 -18.10
N GLY A 32 -3.62 4.13 -17.99
CA GLY A 32 -5.04 4.21 -17.65
C GLY A 32 -5.34 4.06 -16.15
N TYR A 33 -4.34 4.20 -15.28
CA TYR A 33 -4.56 4.11 -13.84
C TYR A 33 -5.41 5.29 -13.33
N VAL A 34 -6.09 5.07 -12.20
CA VAL A 34 -6.79 6.11 -11.46
C VAL A 34 -6.09 6.31 -10.11
N CYS A 35 -5.96 7.56 -9.68
CA CYS A 35 -5.49 7.88 -8.33
C CYS A 35 -6.68 8.05 -7.39
N VAL A 36 -6.80 7.17 -6.40
CA VAL A 36 -7.90 7.14 -5.42
C VAL A 36 -7.39 7.48 -4.01
N GLN A 37 -8.31 7.75 -3.08
CA GLN A 37 -7.99 8.15 -1.69
C GLN A 37 -6.98 9.31 -1.63
N LYS A 38 -7.18 10.32 -2.50
CA LYS A 38 -6.26 11.44 -2.61
C LYS A 38 -6.30 12.28 -1.33
N GLN A 39 -5.11 12.62 -0.84
CA GLN A 39 -4.92 13.42 0.37
C GLN A 39 -3.78 14.43 0.13
N ARG A 40 -4.02 15.68 0.51
CA ARG A 40 -3.01 16.75 0.52
C ARG A 40 -2.32 16.74 1.88
N SER A 41 -1.00 16.56 1.89
CA SER A 41 -0.23 16.59 3.14
C SER A 41 -0.31 17.96 3.83
N GLN A 42 -0.55 17.92 5.15
CA GLN A 42 -0.38 19.05 6.07
C GLN A 42 0.85 18.89 6.98
N GLY A 43 1.71 17.89 6.71
CA GLY A 43 2.90 17.58 7.52
C GLY A 43 2.68 16.52 8.59
N GLU A 44 1.44 16.09 8.78
CA GLU A 44 1.04 14.96 9.62
C GLU A 44 0.98 13.65 8.83
N ASP A 45 0.87 12.53 9.54
CA ASP A 45 0.75 11.21 8.93
C ASP A 45 -0.52 11.10 8.06
N LEU A 46 -0.38 10.47 6.89
CA LEU A 46 -1.51 10.15 6.01
C LEU A 46 -1.80 8.66 6.05
N THR A 47 -3.07 8.29 6.10
CA THR A 47 -3.51 6.88 6.18
C THR A 47 -4.25 6.46 4.92
N PHE A 48 -4.02 5.23 4.45
CA PHE A 48 -4.70 4.68 3.28
C PHE A 48 -5.13 3.24 3.55
N MET A 49 -6.30 2.85 3.06
CA MET A 49 -6.81 1.49 3.18
C MET A 49 -6.89 0.81 1.82
N VAL A 50 -6.24 -0.33 1.64
CA VAL A 50 -6.13 -0.99 0.34
C VAL A 50 -6.61 -2.43 0.42
N SER A 51 -7.72 -2.71 -0.25
CA SER A 51 -8.28 -4.06 -0.33
C SER A 51 -7.69 -4.84 -1.50
N LEU A 52 -7.03 -5.96 -1.19
CA LEU A 52 -6.43 -6.89 -2.14
C LEU A 52 -7.18 -8.22 -2.15
N THR A 53 -7.03 -8.96 -3.23
CA THR A 53 -7.54 -10.33 -3.33
C THR A 53 -6.40 -11.32 -3.17
N LEU A 54 -6.54 -12.24 -2.24
CA LEU A 54 -5.67 -13.41 -2.08
C LEU A 54 -6.16 -14.53 -2.99
N LYS A 55 -5.34 -14.89 -3.97
CA LYS A 55 -5.55 -16.07 -4.81
C LYS A 55 -4.61 -17.18 -4.35
N SER A 56 -5.19 -18.33 -3.98
CA SER A 56 -4.42 -19.51 -3.55
C SER A 56 -4.72 -20.71 -4.45
N LEU A 57 -3.67 -21.41 -4.87
CA LEU A 57 -3.77 -22.72 -5.51
C LEU A 57 -3.31 -23.80 -4.53
N PRO A 58 -3.84 -25.05 -4.61
CA PRO A 58 -3.41 -26.13 -3.73
C PRO A 58 -1.90 -26.36 -3.82
N GLY A 59 -1.21 -26.31 -2.68
CA GLY A 59 0.24 -26.52 -2.61
C GLY A 59 1.10 -25.29 -2.94
N GLU A 60 0.49 -24.14 -3.23
CA GLU A 60 1.20 -22.89 -3.53
C GLU A 60 0.98 -21.82 -2.45
N LEU A 61 1.94 -20.90 -2.33
CA LEU A 61 1.79 -19.71 -1.49
C LEU A 61 0.71 -18.78 -2.10
N PRO A 62 -0.11 -18.13 -1.26
CA PRO A 62 -1.09 -17.18 -1.73
C PRO A 62 -0.43 -16.01 -2.46
N VAL A 63 -1.04 -15.58 -3.56
CA VAL A 63 -0.59 -14.43 -4.36
C VAL A 63 -1.58 -13.28 -4.19
N PHE A 64 -1.06 -12.11 -3.86
CA PHE A 64 -1.83 -10.87 -3.88
C PHE A 64 -2.18 -10.45 -5.31
N THR A 65 -3.45 -10.16 -5.54
CA THR A 65 -4.04 -9.78 -6.82
C THR A 65 -5.08 -8.68 -6.62
N GLY A 66 -5.71 -8.25 -7.72
CA GLY A 66 -6.67 -7.16 -7.71
C GLY A 66 -6.07 -5.85 -8.23
N PRO A 67 -6.87 -4.78 -8.31
CA PRO A 67 -6.51 -3.57 -9.03
C PRO A 67 -5.41 -2.74 -8.37
N PHE A 68 -5.12 -2.98 -7.09
CA PHE A 68 -4.06 -2.30 -6.35
C PHE A 68 -2.76 -3.11 -6.27
N ALA A 69 -2.77 -4.39 -6.66
CA ALA A 69 -1.58 -5.24 -6.68
C ALA A 69 -0.77 -5.00 -7.96
N GLN A 70 0.44 -4.49 -7.81
CA GLN A 70 1.36 -4.15 -8.90
C GLN A 70 2.59 -5.06 -8.89
N GLY A 71 3.37 -5.05 -9.98
CA GLY A 71 4.59 -5.87 -10.10
C GLY A 71 4.29 -7.33 -10.45
N PRO A 72 5.30 -8.22 -10.56
CA PRO A 72 5.10 -9.65 -10.79
C PRO A 72 4.63 -10.40 -9.52
N PRO A 73 4.08 -11.63 -9.61
CA PRO A 73 3.53 -12.39 -8.48
C PRO A 73 4.45 -12.54 -7.25
N LYS A 74 5.77 -12.68 -7.46
CA LYS A 74 6.75 -12.83 -6.37
C LYS A 74 7.25 -11.51 -5.78
N GLU A 75 6.92 -10.39 -6.42
CA GLU A 75 7.39 -9.05 -6.02
C GLU A 75 6.22 -8.06 -6.01
N ARG A 76 5.07 -8.51 -5.50
CA ARG A 76 3.89 -7.64 -5.44
C ARG A 76 4.14 -6.44 -4.56
N PHE A 77 3.60 -5.30 -4.97
CA PHE A 77 3.64 -4.05 -4.22
C PHE A 77 2.38 -3.22 -4.48
N VAL A 78 2.12 -2.23 -3.63
CA VAL A 78 1.11 -1.18 -3.84
C VAL A 78 1.84 0.12 -4.20
N TYR A 79 1.23 0.94 -5.06
CA TYR A 79 1.75 2.26 -5.40
C TYR A 79 1.02 3.37 -4.64
N LEU A 80 1.79 4.27 -4.04
CA LEU A 80 1.34 5.62 -3.71
C LEU A 80 1.87 6.60 -4.77
N ASN A 81 0.95 7.24 -5.47
CA ASN A 81 1.22 8.33 -6.39
C ASN A 81 1.54 9.62 -5.63
N ILE A 82 2.43 10.44 -6.18
CA ILE A 82 2.92 11.67 -5.53
C ILE A 82 2.91 12.83 -6.54
N GLY A 83 2.36 13.97 -6.12
CA GLY A 83 2.34 15.21 -6.90
C GLY A 83 1.57 15.05 -8.22
N LYS A 84 2.19 15.33 -9.37
CA LYS A 84 1.56 15.18 -10.69
C LYS A 84 1.02 13.78 -10.94
N SER A 85 1.72 12.74 -10.44
CA SER A 85 1.23 11.36 -10.56
C SER A 85 -0.06 11.13 -9.75
N ALA A 86 -0.31 11.94 -8.71
CA ALA A 86 -1.54 11.94 -7.93
C ALA A 86 -2.61 12.93 -8.47
N GLY A 87 -2.31 13.65 -9.56
CA GLY A 87 -3.20 14.63 -10.18
C GLY A 87 -2.96 16.09 -9.77
N GLN A 88 -1.89 16.38 -9.01
CA GLN A 88 -1.47 17.74 -8.68
C GLN A 88 -0.57 18.31 -9.78
N TRP A 89 -1.17 18.87 -10.83
CA TRP A 89 -0.44 19.30 -12.03
C TRP A 89 0.56 20.45 -11.81
N ASP A 90 0.31 21.28 -10.81
CA ASP A 90 1.17 22.37 -10.35
C ASP A 90 2.33 21.91 -9.46
N SER A 91 2.37 20.62 -9.08
CA SER A 91 3.44 20.07 -8.24
C SER A 91 4.78 20.08 -8.98
N ALA A 92 5.87 20.37 -8.28
CA ALA A 92 7.22 20.12 -8.77
C ALA A 92 7.55 18.62 -8.85
N TRP A 93 6.75 17.77 -8.19
CA TRP A 93 7.00 16.32 -8.10
C TRP A 93 6.12 15.53 -9.05
N SER A 94 6.72 14.55 -9.74
CA SER A 94 6.00 13.53 -10.49
C SER A 94 6.63 12.18 -10.17
N ARG A 95 6.20 11.58 -9.05
CA ARG A 95 6.88 10.42 -8.48
C ARG A 95 5.86 9.38 -7.98
N ARG A 96 6.35 8.16 -7.70
CA ARG A 96 5.57 7.07 -7.11
C ARG A 96 6.41 6.35 -6.06
N LEU A 97 5.79 6.02 -4.93
CA LEU A 97 6.37 5.19 -3.88
C LEU A 97 5.82 3.76 -4.00
N LYS A 98 6.73 2.78 -4.04
CA LYS A 98 6.38 1.35 -3.96
C LYS A 98 6.37 0.92 -2.51
N ILE A 99 5.26 0.36 -2.06
CA ILE A 99 5.13 -0.32 -0.76
C ILE A 99 5.12 -1.83 -1.03
N PRO A 100 6.25 -2.52 -0.81
CA PRO A 100 6.34 -3.95 -1.08
C PRO A 100 5.40 -4.77 -0.19
N LEU A 101 4.75 -5.78 -0.76
CA LEU A 101 3.97 -6.77 0.00
C LEU A 101 4.84 -7.93 0.50
N ARG A 102 6.10 -8.02 0.03
CA ARG A 102 7.10 -8.91 0.63
C ARG A 102 7.24 -8.53 2.11
N GLY A 103 7.24 -9.52 3.00
CA GLY A 103 7.23 -9.31 4.45
C GLY A 103 5.89 -9.65 5.10
N ILE A 104 4.78 -9.65 4.36
CA ILE A 104 3.52 -10.24 4.84
C ILE A 104 3.68 -11.76 4.83
N THR A 105 3.64 -12.39 6.00
CA THR A 105 3.82 -13.85 6.13
C THR A 105 2.48 -14.61 6.04
N PRO A 106 2.50 -15.92 5.75
CA PRO A 106 1.30 -16.75 5.80
C PRO A 106 0.59 -16.73 7.17
N GLU A 107 1.35 -16.63 8.26
CA GLU A 107 0.81 -16.57 9.62
C GLU A 107 0.06 -15.24 9.86
N MET A 108 0.64 -14.13 9.39
CA MET A 108 -0.02 -12.82 9.42
C MET A 108 -1.32 -12.81 8.62
N ILE A 109 -1.30 -13.40 7.42
CA ILE A 109 -2.51 -13.58 6.58
C ILE A 109 -3.54 -14.44 7.31
N HIS A 110 -3.11 -15.54 7.92
CA HIS A 110 -4.00 -16.42 8.66
C HIS A 110 -4.70 -15.67 9.79
N TRP A 111 -3.97 -14.91 10.61
CA TRP A 111 -4.53 -14.12 11.71
C TRP A 111 -5.60 -13.13 11.25
N VAL A 112 -5.31 -12.29 10.25
CA VAL A 112 -6.29 -11.28 9.80
C VAL A 112 -7.46 -11.87 9.00
N LEU A 113 -7.37 -13.13 8.57
CA LEU A 113 -8.49 -13.85 7.95
C LEU A 113 -9.36 -14.58 8.97
N THR A 114 -8.90 -14.79 10.20
CA THR A 114 -9.65 -15.45 11.26
C THR A 114 -10.16 -14.48 12.33
N ASP A 115 -9.55 -13.30 12.43
CA ASP A 115 -9.98 -12.23 13.33
C ASP A 115 -10.41 -10.99 12.54
N GLU A 116 -11.72 -10.72 12.53
CA GLU A 116 -12.31 -9.53 11.88
C GLU A 116 -11.89 -8.21 12.55
N GLN A 117 -11.32 -8.27 13.76
CA GLN A 117 -10.80 -7.10 14.49
C GLN A 117 -9.30 -6.89 14.29
N ALA A 118 -8.67 -7.53 13.29
CA ALA A 118 -7.26 -7.38 13.00
C ALA A 118 -7.00 -6.90 11.56
N VAL A 119 -5.97 -6.06 11.37
CA VAL A 119 -5.56 -5.56 10.05
C VAL A 119 -4.04 -5.63 9.89
N LEU A 120 -3.58 -5.82 8.66
CA LEU A 120 -2.16 -5.69 8.34
C LEU A 120 -1.81 -4.23 8.14
N GLU A 121 -0.90 -3.72 8.96
CA GLU A 121 -0.44 -2.34 8.93
C GLU A 121 1.05 -2.25 8.57
N ILE A 122 1.41 -1.21 7.84
CA ILE A 122 2.80 -0.79 7.65
C ILE A 122 2.89 0.74 7.72
N SER A 123 3.92 1.23 8.40
CA SER A 123 4.31 2.64 8.39
C SER A 123 5.54 2.82 7.50
N VAL A 124 5.51 3.84 6.64
CA VAL A 124 6.56 4.11 5.66
C VAL A 124 6.95 5.59 5.70
N PRO A 125 8.24 5.94 5.62
CA PRO A 125 8.65 7.34 5.61
C PRO A 125 8.05 8.10 4.42
N GLY A 126 7.44 9.26 4.67
CA GLY A 126 6.91 10.16 3.62
C GLY A 126 7.92 11.15 3.08
N THR A 127 8.99 11.41 3.83
CA THR A 127 10.02 12.41 3.53
C THR A 127 11.41 11.76 3.43
N ALA A 128 12.14 12.07 2.37
CA ALA A 128 13.53 11.65 2.17
C ALA A 128 14.50 12.56 2.94
N LYS A 129 15.78 12.16 3.03
CA LYS A 129 16.83 12.92 3.75
C LYS A 129 17.01 14.36 3.24
N ASP A 130 16.68 14.61 1.98
CA ASP A 130 16.77 15.92 1.32
C ASP A 130 15.49 16.76 1.47
N GLY A 131 14.50 16.29 2.24
CA GLY A 131 13.20 16.95 2.41
C GLY A 131 12.22 16.73 1.25
N SER A 132 12.64 16.05 0.16
CA SER A 132 11.73 15.69 -0.93
C SER A 132 10.84 14.50 -0.55
N PRO A 133 9.72 14.27 -1.26
CA PRO A 133 8.91 13.07 -1.03
C PRO A 133 9.74 11.79 -1.15
N ALA A 134 9.53 10.85 -0.24
CA ALA A 134 10.19 9.55 -0.26
C ALA A 134 9.80 8.76 -1.52
N CYS A 135 10.80 8.33 -2.30
CA CYS A 135 10.58 7.71 -3.62
C CYS A 135 11.33 6.40 -3.82
N ALA A 136 12.17 6.02 -2.88
CA ALA A 136 12.77 4.69 -2.86
C ALA A 136 11.78 3.70 -2.24
N SER A 137 11.72 2.49 -2.80
CA SER A 137 11.05 1.37 -2.14
C SER A 137 11.54 1.28 -0.68
N VAL A 138 10.61 1.16 0.25
CA VAL A 138 10.96 0.87 1.65
C VAL A 138 11.86 -0.37 1.66
N LYS A 139 13.07 -0.24 2.20
CA LYS A 139 14.00 -1.38 2.28
C LYS A 139 13.31 -2.49 3.08
N GLY A 140 13.43 -3.73 2.62
CA GLY A 140 13.07 -4.93 3.41
C GLY A 140 11.59 -5.35 3.43
N GLY A 141 10.60 -4.45 3.44
CA GLY A 141 9.22 -4.89 3.76
C GLY A 141 9.07 -5.43 5.19
N GLU A 142 10.07 -5.20 6.04
CA GLU A 142 10.18 -5.65 7.44
C GLU A 142 9.31 -4.81 8.40
N GLY A 143 8.31 -4.09 7.89
CA GLY A 143 7.45 -3.20 8.66
C GLY A 143 6.00 -3.67 8.80
N TRP A 144 5.64 -4.79 8.16
CA TRP A 144 4.29 -5.33 8.27
C TRP A 144 4.05 -5.90 9.66
N LYS A 145 2.93 -5.49 10.26
CA LYS A 145 2.48 -5.98 11.56
C LYS A 145 0.99 -6.22 11.53
N VAL A 146 0.52 -7.16 12.34
CA VAL A 146 -0.90 -7.33 12.62
C VAL A 146 -1.24 -6.41 13.79
N VAL A 147 -2.19 -5.51 13.59
CA VAL A 147 -2.67 -4.58 14.62
C VAL A 147 -4.18 -4.74 14.79
N PRO A 148 -4.72 -4.49 15.99
CA PRO A 148 -6.15 -4.40 16.17
C PRO A 148 -6.72 -3.26 15.33
N VAL A 149 -7.86 -3.49 14.67
CA VAL A 149 -8.69 -2.42 14.12
C VAL A 149 -9.16 -1.61 15.32
N GLY A 150 -8.72 -0.35 15.42
CA GLY A 150 -9.04 0.52 16.55
C GLY A 150 -10.54 0.50 16.83
N LYS A 151 -10.92 0.04 18.03
CA LYS A 151 -12.20 0.44 18.61
C LYS A 151 -12.03 1.91 18.97
N GLU A 152 -12.66 2.78 18.18
CA GLU A 152 -12.99 4.13 18.67
C GLU A 152 -13.77 4.03 19.99
#